data_AF-A0A7W6SFI9-F1
#
_entry.id   AF-A0A7W6SFI9-F1
#
_cell.length_a   1.000
_cell.length_b   1.000
_cell.length_c   1.000
_cell.angle_alpha   90.00
_cell.angle_beta   90.00
_cell.angle_gamma   90.00
#
_symmetry.space_group_name_H-M   'P 1'
#
loop_
_entity.id
_entity.type
_entity.pdbx_description
1 polymer ?
#
loop_
_entity_poly.entity_id
_entity_poly.type
_entity_poly.pdbx_seq_one_letter_code
_entity_poly.pdbx_strand_id
1 'polypeptide(L)' 'MNTDYMAEAARHRHVAEEYRTMASCTPDEELRGVYLRLADDYDLLAANEDRVADNRKLAN' A
#
# COMPACT_ATOMS: atom_id res chain seq x y z
N MET A 1 18.57 -10.17 7.59
CA MET A 1 17.83 -9.55 6.47
C MET A 1 17.45 -8.15 6.89
N ASN A 2 18.10 -7.13 6.36
CA ASN A 2 17.69 -5.75 6.59
C ASN A 2 16.57 -5.49 5.60
N THR A 3 15.32 -5.71 6.01
CA THR A 3 14.15 -5.43 5.18
C THR A 3 14.19 -3.96 4.84
N ASP A 4 14.41 -3.64 3.57
CA ASP A 4 14.37 -2.27 3.09
C ASP A 4 12.90 -1.84 3.08
N TYR A 5 12.48 -1.23 4.20
CA TYR A 5 11.12 -0.76 4.40
C TYR A 5 10.70 0.27 3.34
N MET A 6 11.63 0.97 2.70
CA MET A 6 11.31 1.86 1.59
C MET A 6 10.97 1.08 0.32
N ALA A 7 11.68 -0.02 0.06
CA ALA A 7 11.37 -0.89 -1.06
C ALA A 7 10.05 -1.64 -0.85
N GLU A 8 9.70 -1.98 0.38
CA GLU A 8 8.41 -2.59 0.72
C GLU A 8 7.26 -1.57 0.59
N ALA A 9 7.45 -0.33 1.07
CA ALA A 9 6.46 0.72 0.91
C ALA A 9 6.17 1.02 -0.57
N ALA A 10 7.20 0.99 -1.42
CA ALA A 10 7.02 1.13 -2.87
C ALA A 10 6.25 -0.04 -3.49
N ARG A 11 6.48 -1.27 -3.03
CA ARG A 11 5.70 -2.45 -3.47
C ARG A 11 4.24 -2.31 -3.07
N HIS A 12 3.96 -1.93 -1.83
CA HIS A 12 2.61 -1.74 -1.34
C HIS A 12 1.85 -0.64 -2.09
N ARG A 13 2.51 0.49 -2.39
CA ARG A 13 1.91 1.54 -3.25
C ARG A 13 1.57 1.04 -4.66
N HIS A 14 2.47 0.26 -5.26
CA HIS A 14 2.22 -0.30 -6.59
C HIS A 14 0.99 -1.21 -6.58
N VAL A 15 0.88 -2.07 -5.58
CA VAL A 15 -0.27 -2.96 -5.41
C VAL A 15 -1.57 -2.18 -5.16
N ALA A 16 -1.52 -1.08 -4.40
CA ALA A 16 -2.67 -0.19 -4.22
C ALA A 16 -3.14 0.44 -5.55
N GLU A 17 -2.21 0.85 -6.42
CA GLU A 17 -2.53 1.36 -7.76
C GLU A 17 -3.14 0.29 -8.68
N GLU A 18 -2.67 -0.96 -8.59
CA GLU A 18 -3.27 -2.08 -9.32
C GLU A 18 -4.72 -2.32 -8.88
N TYR A 19 -5.00 -2.30 -7.58
CA TYR A 19 -6.36 -2.44 -7.07
C TYR A 19 -7.27 -1.26 -7.44
N ARG A 20 -6.76 -0.02 -7.48
CA ARG A 20 -7.50 1.13 -8.02
C ARG A 20 -7.82 0.97 -9.51
N THR A 21 -6.87 0.43 -10.28
CA THR A 21 -7.08 0.13 -11.70
C THR A 21 -8.14 -0.96 -11.88
N MET A 22 -8.08 -2.04 -11.10
CA MET A 22 -9.10 -3.09 -11.09
C MET A 22 -10.48 -2.55 -10.69
N ALA A 23 -10.54 -1.69 -9.66
CA ALA A 23 -11.78 -1.01 -9.25
C ALA A 23 -12.37 -0.15 -10.39
N SER A 24 -11.53 0.55 -11.16
CA SER A 24 -11.97 1.38 -12.28
C SER A 24 -12.57 0.58 -13.44
N CYS A 25 -12.11 -0.66 -13.63
CA CYS A 25 -12.60 -1.58 -14.66
C CYS A 25 -13.77 -2.45 -14.18
N THR A 26 -14.12 -2.38 -12.89
CA THR A 26 -15.15 -3.25 -12.29
C THR A 26 -16.52 -2.56 -12.34
N PRO A 27 -17.50 -3.12 -13.09
CA PRO A 27 -18.84 -2.56 -13.16
C PRO A 27 -19.70 -2.89 -11.93
N ASP A 28 -19.32 -3.94 -11.18
CA ASP A 28 -19.98 -4.32 -9.94
C ASP A 28 -19.57 -3.37 -8.81
N GLU A 29 -20.55 -2.69 -8.21
CA GLU A 29 -20.31 -1.66 -7.23
C GLU A 29 -19.83 -2.21 -5.88
N GLU A 30 -20.25 -3.41 -5.50
CA GLU A 30 -19.82 -4.06 -4.26
C GLU A 30 -18.37 -4.51 -4.39
N LEU A 31 -18.04 -5.18 -5.49
CA LEU A 31 -16.68 -5.64 -5.79
C LEU A 31 -15.71 -4.46 -6.00
N ARG A 32 -16.17 -3.38 -6.63
CA ARG A 32 -15.42 -2.11 -6.73
C ARG A 32 -15.13 -1.54 -5.34
N GLY A 33 -16.10 -1.56 -4.43
CA GLY A 33 -15.91 -1.13 -3.04
C GLY A 33 -14.87 -1.97 -2.30
N VAL A 34 -14.84 -3.28 -2.54
CA VAL A 34 -13.82 -4.18 -1.97
C VAL A 34 -12.43 -3.85 -2.50
N TYR A 35 -12.27 -3.64 -3.81
CA TYR A 35 -10.99 -3.27 -4.40
C TYR A 35 -10.47 -1.91 -3.91
N LEU A 36 -11.35 -0.92 -3.72
CA LEU A 36 -10.97 0.37 -3.16
C LEU A 36 -10.50 0.24 -1.70
N ARG A 37 -11.19 -0.57 -0.88
CA ARG A 37 -10.74 -0.85 0.49
C ARG A 37 -9.37 -1.53 0.54
N LEU A 38 -9.15 -2.51 -0.34
CA LEU A 38 -7.84 -3.16 -0.48
C LEU A 38 -6.75 -2.15 -0.83
N ALA A 39 -7.02 -1.25 -1.79
CA ALA A 39 -6.06 -0.20 -2.14
C ALA A 39 -5.73 0.71 -0.94
N ASP A 40 -6.73 1.11 -0.16
CA ASP A 40 -6.53 1.93 1.04
C ASP A 40 -5.75 1.19 2.14
N ASP A 41 -6.00 -0.11 2.33
CA ASP A 41 -5.25 -0.95 3.28
C ASP A 41 -3.77 -1.06 2.88
N TYR A 42 -3.47 -1.21 1.58
CA TYR A 42 -2.11 -1.23 1.07
C TYR A 42 -1.40 0.13 1.20
N ASP A 43 -2.11 1.24 1.02
CA ASP A 43 -1.55 2.58 1.27
C ASP A 43 -1.25 2.79 2.77
N LEU A 44 -2.08 2.26 3.67
CA LEU A 44 -1.82 2.27 5.12
C LEU A 44 -0.59 1.42 5.49
N LEU A 45 -0.41 0.27 4.84
CA LEU A 45 0.79 -0.57 4.97
C LEU A 45 2.05 0.19 4.53
N ALA A 46 2.02 0.82 3.35
CA ALA A 46 3.13 1.63 2.87
C ALA A 46 3.46 2.79 3.80
N ALA A 47 2.44 3.49 4.32
CA ALA A 47 2.63 4.58 5.27
C ALA A 47 3.22 4.11 6.61
N ASN A 48 2.83 2.92 7.08
CA ASN A 48 3.43 2.33 8.28
C ASN A 48 4.89 1.96 8.06
N GLU A 49 5.25 1.44 6.89
CA GLU A 49 6.62 1.08 6.54
C GLU A 49 7.52 2.30 6.41
N ASP A 50 7.03 3.38 5.81
CA ASP A 50 7.71 4.68 5.81
C ASP A 50 7.97 5.17 7.24
N ARG A 51 6.96 5.07 8.13
CA ARG A 51 7.12 5.44 9.55
C ARG A 51 8.13 4.55 10.27
N VAL A 52 8.20 3.26 9.97
CA VAL A 52 9.20 2.35 10.55
C VAL A 52 10.59 2.68 10.03
N ALA A 53 10.72 2.98 8.73
CA ALA A 53 11.97 3.41 8.11
C ALA A 53 12.50 4.69 8.75
N ASP A 54 11.64 5.70 8.93
CA ASP A 54 12.00 6.98 9.54
C ASP A 54 12.37 6.83 11.01
N ASN A 55 11.61 6.05 11.79
CA ASN A 55 11.98 5.76 13.18
C ASN A 55 13.32 5.04 13.29
N ARG A 56 13.63 4.11 12.37
CA ARG A 56 14.95 3.44 12.33
C ARG A 56 16.08 4.40 11.97
N LYS A 57 15.84 5.39 11.10
CA LYS A 57 16.83 6.43 10.77
C LYS A 57 17.10 7.37 11.94
N LEU A 58 16.10 7.68 12.76
CA LEU A 58 16.23 8.55 13.93
C LEU A 58 16.86 7.85 15.14
N ALA A 59 16.79 6.53 15.21
CA ALA A 59 17.32 5.72 16.31
C ALA A 59 18.81 5.32 16.16
N ASN A 60 19.47 5.77 15.08
CA ASN A 60 20.85 5.41 14.70
C ASN A 60 21.69 6.68 14.51
#